data_AF-A0A7Z8ZWA6-F1
#
_entry.id   AF-A0A7Z8ZWA6-F1
#
_cell.length_a   1.000
_cell.length_b   1.000
_cell.length_c   1.000
_cell.angle_alpha   90.00
_cell.angle_beta   90.00
_cell.angle_gamma   90.00
#
_symmetry.space_group_name_H-M   'P 1'
#
loop_
_entity.id
_entity.type
_entity.pdbx_description
1 polymer ?
#
loop_
_entity_poly.entity_id
_entity_poly.type
_entity_poly.pdbx_seq_one_letter_code
_entity_poly.pdbx_strand_id
1 'polypeptide(L)'
;MKKHTRKWKTLNKNSLKLSLICGINWLIKIVFMGEFYLLSATFLGLLTYYMPQDIQFFTVRVLESIVMLKIVIDVTRTLLSREMQWIVKSLRLGVMYLAFLAGNTYIKQNNLTEMLVNRLLTFWLISLVLAALVAFIQPRLFKHYLFKNVINKEYLGIRKLTDQKCY
;
A
#
# COMPACT_ATOMS: atom_id res chain seq x y z
N MET A 1 32.67 -13.92 -10.77
CA MET A 1 32.18 -13.03 -9.68
C MET A 1 32.70 -11.57 -9.70
N LYS A 2 33.88 -11.24 -10.26
CA LYS A 2 34.47 -9.88 -10.19
C LYS A 2 33.81 -8.78 -11.06
N LYS A 3 32.87 -9.12 -11.97
CA LYS A 3 32.29 -8.16 -12.94
C LYS A 3 31.11 -7.37 -12.37
N HIS A 4 30.32 -7.96 -11.46
CA HIS A 4 29.18 -7.27 -10.83
C HIS A 4 29.64 -6.22 -9.82
N THR A 5 30.67 -6.49 -9.02
CA THR A 5 31.20 -5.55 -8.02
C THR A 5 31.82 -4.30 -8.65
N ARG A 6 32.34 -4.36 -9.88
CA ARG A 6 32.79 -3.18 -10.64
C ARG A 6 31.64 -2.26 -11.05
N LYS A 7 30.47 -2.80 -11.45
CA LYS A 7 29.27 -2.00 -11.77
C LYS A 7 28.72 -1.25 -10.54
N TRP A 8 28.82 -1.85 -9.35
CA TRP A 8 28.46 -1.20 -8.09
C TRP A 8 29.42 -0.07 -7.71
N LYS A 9 30.71 -0.18 -8.03
CA LYS A 9 31.71 0.88 -7.78
C LYS A 9 31.55 2.10 -8.70
N THR A 10 30.94 1.92 -9.87
CA THR A 10 30.60 2.99 -10.84
C THR A 10 29.19 3.53 -10.69
N LEU A 11 28.37 2.97 -9.78
CA LEU A 11 27.06 3.50 -9.44
C LEU A 11 27.28 4.84 -8.72
N ASN A 12 27.14 5.92 -9.49
CA ASN A 12 27.26 7.30 -9.03
C ASN A 12 26.48 7.46 -7.72
N LYS A 13 27.11 8.01 -6.66
CA LYS A 13 26.49 8.24 -5.34
C LYS A 13 25.10 8.88 -5.44
N ASN A 14 24.86 9.69 -6.47
CA ASN A 14 23.58 10.33 -6.75
C ASN A 14 22.49 9.35 -7.23
N SER A 15 22.83 8.36 -8.04
CA SER A 15 21.89 7.32 -8.52
C SER A 15 21.45 6.39 -7.37
N LEU A 16 22.38 6.03 -6.48
CA LEU A 16 22.08 5.19 -5.31
C LEU A 16 21.23 5.95 -4.28
N LYS A 17 21.53 7.23 -4.01
CA LYS A 17 20.68 8.12 -3.20
C LYS A 17 19.27 8.23 -3.77
N LEU A 18 19.13 8.33 -5.09
CA LEU A 18 17.83 8.43 -5.73
C LEU A 18 17.03 7.12 -5.61
N SER A 19 17.67 5.98 -5.84
CA SER A 19 17.04 4.66 -5.69
C SER A 19 16.56 4.43 -4.26
N LEU A 20 17.36 4.81 -3.26
CA LEU A 20 16.98 4.76 -1.85
C LEU A 20 15.72 5.59 -1.56
N ILE A 21 15.66 6.82 -2.05
CA ILE A 21 14.54 7.72 -1.79
C ILE A 21 13.27 7.27 -2.52
N CYS A 22 13.42 6.73 -3.74
CA CYS A 22 12.32 6.08 -4.45
C CYS A 22 11.80 4.86 -3.68
N GLY A 23 12.69 4.02 -3.16
CA GLY A 23 12.34 2.87 -2.34
C GLY A 23 11.64 3.26 -1.03
N ILE A 24 12.17 4.25 -0.30
CA ILE A 24 11.55 4.77 0.93
C ILE A 24 10.17 5.36 0.64
N ASN A 25 10.04 6.14 -0.43
CA ASN A 25 8.76 6.68 -0.88
C ASN A 25 7.75 5.55 -1.13
N TRP A 26 8.13 4.52 -1.88
CA TRP A 26 7.27 3.37 -2.12
C TRP A 26 6.90 2.62 -0.84
N LEU A 27 7.86 2.45 0.08
CA LEU A 27 7.66 1.75 1.36
C LEU A 27 6.69 2.51 2.27
N ILE A 28 6.85 3.83 2.41
CA ILE A 28 5.94 4.69 3.19
C ILE A 28 4.51 4.52 2.65
N LYS A 29 4.34 4.59 1.32
CA LYS A 29 3.01 4.44 0.71
C LYS A 29 2.39 3.09 1.05
N ILE A 30 3.16 2.01 0.96
CA ILE A 30 2.68 0.66 1.25
C ILE A 30 2.33 0.49 2.72
N VAL A 31 3.14 1.01 3.63
CA VAL A 31 2.91 0.88 5.08
C VAL A 31 1.63 1.60 5.47
N PHE A 32 1.49 2.89 5.15
CA PHE A 32 0.32 3.66 5.57
C PHE A 32 -0.97 3.23 4.87
N MET A 33 -0.93 2.96 3.56
CA MET A 33 -2.12 2.41 2.88
C MET A 33 -2.43 1.01 3.38
N GLY A 34 -1.42 0.15 3.54
CA GLY A 34 -1.57 -1.22 4.01
C GLY A 34 -2.19 -1.28 5.39
N GLU A 35 -1.67 -0.50 6.34
CA GLU A 35 -2.22 -0.33 7.68
C GLU A 35 -3.70 0.08 7.63
N PHE A 36 -4.02 1.13 6.86
CA PHE A 36 -5.39 1.60 6.72
C PHE A 36 -6.33 0.51 6.16
N TYR A 37 -5.89 -0.25 5.16
CA TYR A 37 -6.68 -1.35 4.61
C TYR A 37 -6.90 -2.50 5.61
N LEU A 38 -5.87 -2.86 6.38
CA LEU A 38 -5.98 -3.89 7.41
C LEU A 38 -6.92 -3.45 8.52
N LEU A 39 -6.74 -2.23 9.04
CA LEU A 39 -7.63 -1.65 10.04
C LEU A 39 -9.07 -1.55 9.53
N SER A 40 -9.27 -1.17 8.28
CA SER A 40 -10.61 -1.13 7.66
C SER A 40 -11.24 -2.51 7.58
N ALA A 41 -10.49 -3.54 7.17
CA ALA A 41 -11.00 -4.91 7.10
C ALA A 41 -11.40 -5.44 8.48
N THR A 42 -10.54 -5.23 9.49
CA THR A 42 -10.83 -5.61 10.87
C THR A 42 -12.02 -4.83 11.44
N PHE A 43 -12.10 -3.52 11.19
CA PHE A 43 -13.23 -2.69 11.61
C PHE A 43 -14.55 -3.14 10.96
N LEU A 44 -14.53 -3.49 9.68
CA LEU A 44 -15.68 -4.06 8.98
C LEU A 44 -16.10 -5.40 9.59
N GLY A 45 -15.12 -6.26 9.90
CA GLY A 45 -15.35 -7.52 10.61
C GLY A 45 -15.99 -7.29 11.97
N LEU A 46 -15.56 -6.24 12.67
CA LEU A 46 -16.15 -5.86 13.95
C LEU A 46 -17.61 -5.38 13.80
N LEU A 47 -17.90 -4.55 12.80
CA LEU A 47 -19.24 -4.01 12.57
C LEU A 47 -20.29 -5.08 12.29
N THR A 48 -19.89 -6.25 11.80
CA THR A 48 -20.83 -7.37 11.60
C THR A 48 -21.50 -7.86 12.87
N TYR A 49 -21.02 -7.48 14.05
CA TYR A 49 -21.69 -7.76 15.33
C TYR A 49 -23.02 -7.05 15.50
N TYR A 50 -23.18 -5.86 14.94
CA TYR A 50 -24.46 -5.15 14.99
C TYR A 50 -25.53 -5.83 14.12
N MET A 51 -25.17 -6.85 13.34
CA MET A 51 -26.12 -7.66 12.58
C MET A 51 -26.71 -8.78 13.44
N PRO A 52 -27.98 -9.15 13.21
CA PRO A 52 -28.55 -10.38 13.76
C PRO A 52 -27.70 -11.60 13.40
N GLN A 53 -27.58 -12.55 14.32
CA GLN A 53 -26.67 -13.71 14.19
C GLN A 53 -26.90 -14.52 12.90
N ASP A 54 -28.16 -14.70 12.49
CA ASP A 54 -28.51 -15.44 11.27
C ASP A 54 -28.02 -14.73 10.00
N ILE A 55 -28.18 -13.40 9.97
CA ILE A 55 -27.73 -12.55 8.86
C ILE A 55 -26.20 -12.52 8.84
N GLN A 56 -25.57 -12.36 10.01
CA GLN A 56 -24.12 -12.34 10.14
C GLN A 56 -23.49 -13.63 9.60
N PHE A 57 -24.02 -14.79 9.99
CA PHE A 57 -23.51 -16.09 9.54
C PHE A 57 -23.62 -16.25 8.02
N PHE A 58 -24.79 -15.89 7.46
CA PHE A 58 -25.02 -15.93 6.02
C PHE A 58 -24.06 -14.97 5.28
N THR A 59 -23.92 -13.73 5.74
CA THR A 59 -23.03 -12.72 5.14
C THR A 59 -21.58 -13.18 5.14
N VAL A 60 -21.06 -13.70 6.25
CA VAL A 60 -19.66 -14.17 6.34
C VAL A 60 -19.42 -15.34 5.38
N ARG A 61 -20.35 -16.30 5.31
CA ARG A 61 -20.24 -17.48 4.43
C ARG A 61 -20.33 -17.12 2.95
N VAL A 62 -21.22 -16.20 2.58
CA VAL A 62 -21.29 -15.67 1.20
C VAL A 62 -20.00 -14.94 0.85
N LEU A 63 -19.48 -14.10 1.75
CA LEU A 63 -18.23 -13.37 1.54
C LEU A 63 -17.04 -14.33 1.37
N GLU A 64 -16.95 -15.36 2.22
CA GLU A 64 -15.95 -16.44 2.12
C GLU A 64 -16.00 -17.09 0.74
N SER A 65 -17.21 -17.43 0.27
CA SER A 65 -17.42 -18.08 -1.02
C SER A 65 -16.96 -17.19 -2.18
N ILE A 66 -17.27 -15.89 -2.13
CA ILE A 66 -16.83 -14.90 -3.12
C ILE A 66 -15.31 -14.76 -3.13
N VAL A 67 -14.68 -14.70 -1.95
CA VAL A 67 -13.23 -14.60 -1.79
C VAL A 67 -12.54 -15.82 -2.37
N MET A 68 -13.00 -17.03 -2.02
CA MET A 68 -12.44 -18.28 -2.52
C MET A 68 -12.58 -18.39 -4.03
N LEU A 69 -13.76 -18.08 -4.58
CA LEU A 69 -13.99 -18.08 -6.02
C LEU A 69 -13.05 -17.11 -6.74
N LYS A 70 -12.83 -15.92 -6.17
CA LYS A 70 -11.91 -14.93 -6.74
C LYS A 70 -10.46 -15.39 -6.74
N ILE A 71 -10.00 -16.00 -5.63
CA ILE A 71 -8.67 -16.60 -5.54
C ILE A 71 -8.50 -17.69 -6.60
N VAL A 72 -9.48 -18.57 -6.78
CA VAL A 72 -9.44 -19.63 -7.80
C VAL A 72 -9.35 -19.04 -9.21
N ILE A 73 -10.14 -18.01 -9.52
CA ILE A 73 -10.09 -17.32 -10.82
C ILE A 73 -8.73 -16.70 -11.07
N ASP A 74 -8.18 -15.99 -10.09
CA ASP A 74 -6.90 -15.30 -10.24
C ASP A 74 -5.72 -16.29 -10.36
N VAL A 75 -5.75 -17.41 -9.63
CA VAL A 75 -4.75 -18.49 -9.75
C VAL A 75 -4.85 -19.13 -11.13
N THR A 76 -6.05 -19.48 -11.58
CA THR A 76 -6.29 -20.05 -12.92
C THR A 76 -5.82 -19.09 -14.01
N ARG A 77 -6.13 -17.79 -13.87
CA ARG A 77 -5.68 -16.75 -14.79
C ARG A 77 -4.15 -16.63 -14.79
N THR A 78 -3.50 -16.73 -13.64
CA THR A 78 -2.04 -16.67 -13.56
C THR A 78 -1.37 -17.86 -14.24
N LEU A 79 -1.95 -19.06 -14.10
CA LEU A 79 -1.46 -20.25 -14.80
C LEU A 79 -1.60 -20.10 -16.32
N LEU A 80 -2.67 -19.44 -16.78
CA LEU A 80 -2.95 -19.22 -18.20
C LEU A 80 -2.11 -18.08 -18.82
N SER A 81 -2.03 -16.92 -18.17
CA SER A 81 -1.36 -15.72 -18.70
C SER A 81 0.10 -15.55 -18.24
N ARG A 82 0.56 -16.37 -17.28
CA ARG A 82 1.87 -16.26 -16.60
C ARG A 82 2.11 -14.92 -15.91
N GLU A 83 1.07 -14.12 -15.71
CA GLU A 83 1.17 -12.82 -15.06
C GLU A 83 1.11 -12.96 -13.53
N MET A 84 2.28 -12.89 -12.88
CA MET A 84 2.38 -12.99 -11.41
C MET A 84 1.66 -11.85 -10.65
N GLN A 85 1.25 -10.79 -11.35
CA GLN A 85 0.52 -9.67 -10.75
C GLN A 85 -0.83 -10.09 -10.15
N TRP A 86 -1.48 -11.12 -10.70
CA TRP A 86 -2.78 -11.60 -10.20
C TRP A 86 -2.61 -12.34 -8.87
N ILE A 87 -1.64 -13.25 -8.75
CA ILE A 87 -1.32 -13.93 -7.46
C ILE A 87 -1.05 -12.91 -6.35
N VAL A 88 -0.28 -11.85 -6.63
CA VAL A 88 0.02 -10.81 -5.64
C VAL A 88 -1.26 -10.09 -5.19
N LYS A 89 -2.18 -9.81 -6.12
CA LYS A 89 -3.50 -9.20 -5.79
C LYS A 89 -4.36 -10.15 -4.96
N SER A 90 -4.40 -11.45 -5.28
CA SER A 90 -5.17 -12.44 -4.54
C SER A 90 -4.61 -12.68 -3.14
N LEU A 91 -3.27 -12.72 -3.00
CA LEU A 91 -2.61 -12.76 -1.69
C LEU A 91 -3.02 -11.57 -0.83
N ARG A 92 -2.99 -10.36 -1.40
CA ARG A 92 -3.42 -9.15 -0.68
C ARG A 92 -4.89 -9.22 -0.27
N LEU A 93 -5.76 -9.74 -1.14
CA LEU A 93 -7.17 -9.96 -0.84
C LEU A 93 -7.36 -11.00 0.27
N GLY A 94 -6.60 -12.10 0.25
CA GLY A 94 -6.61 -13.11 1.31
C GLY A 94 -6.17 -12.55 2.66
N VAL A 95 -5.11 -11.74 2.69
CA VAL A 95 -4.65 -11.07 3.91
C VAL A 95 -5.73 -10.12 4.46
N MET A 96 -6.43 -9.37 3.59
CA MET A 96 -7.55 -8.52 4.03
C MET A 96 -8.71 -9.37 4.58
N TYR A 97 -9.03 -10.49 3.95
CA TYR A 97 -10.09 -11.38 4.43
C TYR A 97 -9.74 -12.01 5.79
N LEU A 98 -8.48 -12.40 6.01
CA LEU A 98 -8.02 -12.88 7.31
C LEU A 98 -8.13 -11.79 8.39
N ALA A 99 -7.78 -10.55 8.07
CA ALA A 99 -7.94 -9.41 8.99
C ALA A 99 -9.41 -9.13 9.32
N PHE A 100 -10.32 -9.31 8.35
CA PHE A 100 -11.76 -9.25 8.56
C PHE A 100 -12.25 -10.37 9.48
N LEU A 101 -11.81 -11.61 9.23
CA LEU A 101 -12.19 -12.76 10.05
C LEU A 101 -11.71 -12.60 11.50
N ALA A 102 -10.48 -12.10 11.69
CA ALA A 102 -9.95 -11.79 13.02
C ALA A 102 -10.80 -10.75 13.75
N GLY A 103 -11.30 -9.72 13.05
CA GLY A 103 -12.24 -8.76 13.63
C GLY A 103 -13.58 -9.40 14.02
N ASN A 104 -14.10 -10.30 13.18
CA ASN A 104 -15.36 -11.00 13.44
C ASN A 104 -15.25 -11.99 14.63
N THR A 105 -14.16 -12.76 14.72
CA THR A 105 -13.94 -13.74 15.80
C THR A 105 -13.63 -13.08 17.14
N TYR A 106 -12.92 -11.95 17.14
CA TYR A 106 -12.62 -11.18 18.35
C TYR A 106 -13.87 -10.82 19.15
N ILE A 107 -14.99 -10.58 18.45
CA ILE A 107 -16.28 -10.25 19.08
C ILE A 107 -16.99 -11.48 19.63
N LYS A 108 -16.91 -12.62 18.93
CA LYS A 108 -17.50 -13.86 19.46
C LYS A 108 -16.88 -14.26 20.80
N GLN A 109 -15.64 -13.84 21.05
CA GLN A 109 -14.90 -14.17 22.27
C GLN A 109 -14.97 -13.09 23.35
N ASN A 110 -15.20 -11.82 23.01
CA ASN A 110 -15.23 -10.70 23.96
C ASN A 110 -16.53 -9.89 23.82
N ASN A 111 -17.20 -9.59 24.94
CA ASN A 111 -18.31 -8.64 24.95
C ASN A 111 -17.82 -7.26 24.49
N LEU A 112 -18.35 -6.78 23.35
CA LEU A 112 -18.03 -5.46 22.85
C LEU A 112 -18.64 -4.40 23.77
N THR A 113 -17.78 -3.63 24.43
CA THR A 113 -18.19 -2.39 25.09
C THR A 113 -18.26 -1.27 24.06
N GLU A 114 -19.27 -0.41 24.15
CA GLU A 114 -19.41 0.79 23.30
C GLU A 114 -18.14 1.66 23.30
N MET A 115 -17.44 1.73 24.44
CA MET A 115 -16.16 2.43 24.58
C MET A 115 -15.07 1.88 23.64
N LEU A 116 -15.02 0.55 23.45
CA LEU A 116 -14.03 -0.09 22.59
C LEU A 116 -14.33 0.24 21.12
N VAL A 117 -15.60 0.15 20.71
CA VAL A 117 -16.04 0.48 19.35
C VAL A 117 -15.75 1.95 19.03
N ASN A 118 -16.06 2.87 19.96
CA ASN A 118 -15.81 4.29 19.75
C ASN A 118 -14.29 4.61 19.64
N ARG A 119 -13.46 3.95 20.45
CA ARG A 119 -11.99 4.06 20.33
C ARG A 119 -11.49 3.52 18.99
N LEU A 120 -11.95 2.35 18.58
CA LEU A 120 -11.61 1.74 17.28
C LEU A 120 -12.02 2.64 16.11
N LEU A 121 -13.21 3.23 16.15
CA LEU A 121 -13.69 4.18 15.15
C LEU A 121 -12.79 5.43 15.11
N THR A 122 -12.41 5.96 16.27
CA THR A 122 -11.49 7.09 16.36
C THR A 122 -10.12 6.76 15.76
N PHE A 123 -9.55 5.60 16.09
CA PHE A 123 -8.29 5.13 15.49
C PHE A 123 -8.41 4.93 13.98
N TRP A 124 -9.53 4.39 13.51
CA TRP A 124 -9.80 4.21 12.09
C TRP A 124 -9.86 5.55 11.35
N LEU A 125 -10.53 6.56 11.92
CA LEU A 125 -10.57 7.92 11.37
C LEU A 125 -9.18 8.57 11.33
N ILE A 126 -8.38 8.42 12.38
CA ILE A 126 -7.00 8.93 12.41
C ILE A 126 -6.17 8.26 11.30
N SER A 127 -6.26 6.94 11.17
CA SER A 127 -5.56 6.18 10.12
C SER A 127 -6.03 6.60 8.72
N LEU A 128 -7.32 6.88 8.53
CA LEU A 128 -7.87 7.41 7.28
C LEU A 128 -7.25 8.77 6.93
N VAL A 129 -7.21 9.70 7.88
CA VAL A 129 -6.63 11.03 7.68
C VAL A 129 -5.13 10.91 7.36
N LEU A 130 -4.40 10.06 8.08
CA LEU A 130 -2.97 9.81 7.81
C LEU A 130 -2.76 9.21 6.42
N ALA A 131 -3.53 8.20 6.04
CA ALA A 131 -3.43 7.58 4.71
C ALA A 131 -3.76 8.59 3.59
N ALA A 132 -4.76 9.45 3.79
CA ALA A 132 -5.11 10.51 2.85
C ALA A 132 -4.01 11.59 2.74
N LEU A 133 -3.44 12.01 3.87
CA LEU A 133 -2.31 12.95 3.91
C LEU A 133 -1.11 12.37 3.18
N VAL A 134 -0.76 11.10 3.45
CA VAL A 134 0.33 10.40 2.77
C VAL A 134 0.03 10.29 1.27
N ALA A 135 -1.19 9.90 0.88
CA ALA A 135 -1.56 9.83 -0.53
C ALA A 135 -1.44 11.17 -1.28
N PHE A 136 -1.68 12.29 -0.59
CA PHE A 136 -1.67 13.63 -1.18
C PHE A 136 -0.29 14.31 -1.16
N ILE A 137 0.39 14.29 -0.01
CA ILE A 137 1.66 14.98 0.22
C ILE A 137 2.82 14.23 -0.45
N GLN A 138 2.83 12.91 -0.32
CA GLN A 138 3.94 12.09 -0.76
C GLN A 138 4.26 12.21 -2.27
N PRO A 139 3.30 12.16 -3.22
CA PRO A 139 3.60 12.36 -4.63
C PRO A 139 4.09 13.79 -4.94
N ARG A 140 3.62 14.81 -4.21
CA ARG A 140 4.07 16.20 -4.39
C ARG A 140 5.51 16.38 -3.93
N LEU A 141 5.85 15.86 -2.74
CA LEU A 141 7.21 15.90 -2.20
C LEU A 141 8.17 15.10 -3.08
N PHE A 142 7.76 13.90 -3.54
CA PHE A 142 8.57 13.08 -4.41
C PHE A 142 8.83 13.76 -5.76
N LYS A 143 7.80 14.38 -6.36
CA LYS A 143 7.94 15.18 -7.58
C LYS A 143 8.91 16.34 -7.37
N HIS A 144 8.74 17.14 -6.32
CA HIS A 144 9.63 18.27 -6.02
C HIS A 144 11.08 17.81 -5.81
N TYR A 145 11.28 16.71 -5.09
CA TYR A 145 12.61 16.12 -4.86
C TYR A 145 13.26 15.64 -6.17
N LEU A 146 12.51 14.96 -7.04
CA LEU A 146 12.96 14.53 -8.36
C LEU A 146 13.38 15.72 -9.23
N PHE A 147 12.56 16.78 -9.28
CA PHE A 147 12.89 17.99 -10.04
C PHE A 147 14.14 18.68 -9.52
N LYS A 148 14.33 18.74 -8.20
CA LYS A 148 15.46 19.46 -7.60
C LYS A 148 16.80 18.69 -7.71
N ASN A 149 16.77 17.37 -7.53
CA ASN A 149 18.00 16.57 -7.38
C ASN A 149 18.35 15.69 -8.58
N VAL A 150 17.41 15.38 -9.48
CA VAL A 150 17.63 14.47 -10.63
C VAL A 150 17.57 15.21 -11.94
N ILE A 151 16.57 16.09 -12.10
CA ILE A 151 16.43 16.93 -13.28
C ILE A 151 17.37 18.13 -13.07
N ASN A 152 18.68 17.86 -13.16
CA ASN A 152 19.66 18.93 -13.26
C ASN A 152 19.43 19.65 -14.60
N LYS A 153 19.54 20.98 -14.61
CA LYS A 153 19.34 21.83 -15.81
C LYS A 153 20.14 21.36 -17.04
N GLU A 154 21.24 20.64 -16.81
CA GLU A 154 22.06 19.97 -17.82
C GLU A 154 21.35 18.85 -18.58
N TYR A 155 20.49 18.06 -17.93
CA TYR A 155 19.77 16.94 -18.57
C TYR A 155 18.62 17.41 -19.48
N LEU A 156 18.10 18.62 -19.21
CA LEU A 156 17.12 19.30 -20.08
C LEU A 156 17.79 20.08 -21.22
N GLY A 157 19.12 20.05 -21.36
CA GLY A 157 19.83 20.76 -22.42
C GLY A 157 19.65 22.28 -22.41
N ILE A 158 19.19 22.87 -21.30
CA ILE A 158 19.07 24.32 -21.16
C ILE A 158 20.48 24.82 -20.85
N ARG A 159 21.27 25.02 -21.92
CA ARG A 159 22.49 25.83 -21.91
C ARG A 159 22.19 27.08 -21.10
N LYS A 160 23.00 27.37 -20.08
CA LYS A 160 23.05 28.72 -19.51
C LYS A 160 23.29 29.67 -20.67
N LEU A 161 22.30 30.48 -21.01
CA LEU A 161 22.35 31.49 -22.07
C LEU A 161 23.15 32.71 -21.57
N THR A 162 24.29 32.47 -20.91
CA THR A 162 25.01 33.51 -20.16
C THR A 162 26.53 33.42 -20.29
N ASP A 163 27.03 32.81 -21.36
CA ASP A 163 28.43 32.95 -21.79
C ASP A 163 28.53 33.43 -23.25
N GLN A 164 27.68 34.40 -23.62
CA GLN A 164 28.01 35.35 -24.67
C GLN A 164 28.32 36.69 -23.99
N LYS A 165 29.51 36.78 -23.40
CA LYS A 165 30.20 38.05 -23.29
C LYS A 165 31.22 38.10 -24.41
N CYS A 166 30.99 39.04 -25.33
CA CYS A 166 31.96 39.55 -26.27
C CYS A 166 33.33 39.74 -25.61
N TYR A 167 34.39 39.25 -26.25
CA TYR A 167 35.45 40.06 -26.85
C TYR A 167 36.33 39.17 -27.72
#